data_AF-A0A9P6FBP9-F1
#
_entry.id   AF-A0A9P6FBP9-F1
#
_cell.length_a   1.000
_cell.length_b   1.000
_cell.length_c   1.000
_cell.angle_alpha   90.00
_cell.angle_beta   90.00
_cell.angle_gamma   90.00
#
_symmetry.space_group_name_H-M   'P 1'
#
loop_
_entity.id
_entity.type
_entity.pdbx_description
1 polymer ?
#
loop_
_entity_poly.entity_id
_entity_poly.type
_entity_poly.pdbx_seq_one_letter_code
_entity_poly.pdbx_strand_id
1 'polypeptide(L)'
;MNSLYNHALKQVNALQRDLEKFQTGEDTSVALQGQITATVNAFKRSIDDYDAMAKKEMIDAKREKAFARVTKFREDYDAFNRSFAQLKSREEQLSHGRNRTQLLERRQSRVNVPVEHPYQATSGSPYLQQAHAMRERDFAQRTGMQLDDMLHQGKAALDNLYQQKTMLKSTQRKMLDAANTLGLSRNVIQLIERRSSEDKWIFYAGVCVTLLALWAIVHYLT
;
A
#
# COMPACT_ATOMS: atom_id res chain seq x y z
N MET A 1 -23.92 -2.98 0.44
CA MET A 1 -23.16 -2.16 1.41
C MET A 1 -22.58 -2.94 2.60
N ASN A 2 -23.38 -3.67 3.39
CA ASN A 2 -22.88 -4.26 4.65
C ASN A 2 -21.84 -5.39 4.47
N SER A 3 -21.92 -6.17 3.39
CA SER A 3 -20.99 -7.28 3.15
C SER A 3 -19.55 -6.80 2.92
N LEU A 4 -19.35 -5.81 2.05
CA LEU A 4 -18.02 -5.21 1.78
C LEU A 4 -17.46 -4.50 3.01
N TYR A 5 -18.30 -3.79 3.76
CA TYR A 5 -17.90 -3.17 5.02
C TYR A 5 -17.44 -4.22 6.04
N ASN A 6 -18.20 -5.31 6.22
CA ASN A 6 -17.84 -6.39 7.13
C ASN A 6 -16.59 -7.14 6.67
N HIS A 7 -16.38 -7.27 5.35
CA HIS A 7 -15.17 -7.86 4.79
C HIS A 7 -13.94 -6.98 5.06
N ALA A 8 -14.03 -5.68 4.79
CA ALA A 8 -13.00 -4.70 5.11
C ALA A 8 -12.68 -4.70 6.62
N LEU A 9 -13.70 -4.75 7.48
CA LEU A 9 -13.53 -4.82 8.93
C LEU A 9 -12.78 -6.09 9.38
N LYS A 10 -13.09 -7.24 8.77
CA LYS A 10 -12.36 -8.49 9.03
C LYS A 10 -10.88 -8.36 8.64
N GLN A 11 -10.59 -7.71 7.52
CA GLN A 11 -9.22 -7.45 7.07
C GLN A 11 -8.48 -6.52 8.05
N VAL A 12 -9.13 -5.46 8.53
CA VAL A 12 -8.57 -4.58 9.58
C VAL A 12 -8.22 -5.35 10.85
N ASN A 13 -9.15 -6.17 11.35
CA ASN A 13 -8.91 -6.98 12.54
C ASN A 13 -7.79 -8.02 12.34
N ALA A 14 -7.66 -8.57 11.14
CA ALA A 14 -6.56 -9.47 10.80
C ALA A 14 -5.22 -8.72 10.77
N LEU A 15 -5.18 -7.55 10.13
CA LEU A 15 -4.00 -6.70 10.08
C LEU A 15 -3.54 -6.26 11.46
N GLN A 16 -4.46 -5.89 12.36
CA GLN A 16 -4.12 -5.54 13.73
C GLN A 16 -3.45 -6.70 14.47
N ARG A 17 -4.01 -7.91 14.38
CA ARG A 17 -3.41 -9.10 15.02
C ARG A 17 -2.05 -9.45 14.44
N ASP A 18 -1.91 -9.43 13.12
CA ASP A 18 -0.64 -9.76 12.47
C ASP A 18 0.43 -8.70 12.79
N LEU A 19 0.05 -7.43 12.87
CA LEU A 19 0.93 -6.34 13.27
C LEU A 19 1.32 -6.43 14.75
N GLU A 20 0.39 -6.81 15.63
CA GLU A 20 0.65 -7.02 17.06
C GLU A 20 1.64 -8.18 17.27
N LYS A 21 1.45 -9.31 16.58
CA LYS A 21 2.42 -10.42 16.59
C LYS A 21 3.82 -10.00 16.11
N PHE A 22 3.88 -9.11 15.13
CA PHE A 22 5.14 -8.55 14.66
C PHE A 22 5.77 -7.58 15.68
N GLN A 23 4.94 -6.81 16.40
CA GLN A 23 5.40 -5.89 17.45
C GLN A 23 5.92 -6.60 18.69
N THR A 24 5.24 -7.68 19.13
CA THR A 24 5.67 -8.50 20.27
C THR A 24 6.94 -9.29 19.98
N GLY A 25 7.31 -9.42 18.70
CA GLY A 25 8.50 -10.14 18.26
C GLY A 25 8.33 -11.66 18.34
N GLU A 26 7.11 -12.14 18.57
CA GLU A 26 6.77 -13.57 18.61
C GLU A 26 7.06 -14.21 17.24
N ASP A 27 6.71 -13.51 16.16
CA ASP A 27 6.99 -13.91 14.78
C ASP A 27 7.51 -12.70 13.98
N THR A 28 8.83 -12.61 13.75
CA THR A 28 9.44 -11.61 12.85
C THR A 28 9.78 -12.19 11.47
N SER A 29 9.22 -13.36 11.16
CA SER A 29 9.54 -14.12 9.97
C SER A 29 9.24 -13.36 8.67
N VAL A 30 10.08 -13.57 7.66
CA VAL A 30 9.87 -13.04 6.30
C VAL A 30 8.50 -13.48 5.74
N ALA A 31 8.01 -14.66 6.15
CA ALA A 31 6.68 -15.16 5.80
C ALA A 31 5.56 -14.27 6.35
N LEU A 32 5.63 -13.85 7.62
CA LEU A 32 4.64 -12.94 8.21
C LEU A 32 4.70 -11.55 7.55
N GLN A 33 5.90 -11.04 7.24
CA GLN A 33 6.07 -9.78 6.51
C GLN A 33 5.38 -9.84 5.13
N GLY A 34 5.53 -10.96 4.42
CA GLY A 34 4.86 -11.22 3.14
C GLY A 34 3.33 -11.30 3.29
N GLN A 35 2.85 -11.99 4.33
CA GLN A 35 1.43 -12.09 4.64
C GLN A 35 0.80 -10.72 4.93
N ILE A 36 1.43 -9.92 5.80
CA ILE A 36 0.97 -8.55 6.12
C ILE A 36 0.93 -7.69 4.84
N THR A 37 1.96 -7.78 3.99
CA THR A 37 1.99 -7.05 2.72
C THR A 37 0.84 -7.47 1.79
N ALA A 38 0.52 -8.76 1.73
CA ALA A 38 -0.59 -9.27 0.94
C ALA A 38 -1.95 -8.79 1.48
N THR A 39 -2.16 -8.83 2.80
CA THR A 39 -3.41 -8.41 3.44
C THR A 39 -3.61 -6.90 3.37
N VAL A 40 -2.55 -6.09 3.49
CA VAL A 40 -2.59 -4.62 3.26
C VAL A 40 -3.03 -4.30 1.84
N ASN A 41 -2.47 -5.00 0.84
CA ASN A 41 -2.85 -4.80 -0.56
C ASN A 41 -4.29 -5.26 -0.84
N ALA A 42 -4.73 -6.35 -0.22
CA ALA A 42 -6.12 -6.82 -0.31
C ALA A 42 -7.10 -5.82 0.34
N PHE A 43 -6.71 -5.21 1.47
CA PHE A 43 -7.50 -4.17 2.13
C PHE A 43 -7.64 -2.92 1.26
N LYS A 44 -6.56 -2.48 0.61
CA LYS A 44 -6.60 -1.38 -0.37
C LYS A 44 -7.62 -1.62 -1.49
N ARG A 45 -7.64 -2.83 -2.05
CA ARG A 45 -8.64 -3.21 -3.07
C ARG A 45 -10.05 -3.15 -2.51
N SER A 46 -10.27 -3.64 -1.29
CA SER A 46 -11.58 -3.57 -0.63
C SER A 46 -12.03 -2.13 -0.35
N ILE A 47 -11.12 -1.21 -0.06
CA ILE A 47 -11.41 0.23 0.07
C ILE A 47 -11.84 0.81 -1.28
N ASP A 48 -11.09 0.52 -2.35
CA ASP A 48 -11.41 0.99 -3.70
C ASP A 48 -12.78 0.47 -4.17
N ASP A 49 -13.09 -0.80 -3.89
CA ASP A 49 -14.39 -1.41 -4.22
C ASP A 49 -15.54 -0.77 -3.42
N TYR A 50 -15.29 -0.45 -2.14
CA TYR A 50 -16.27 0.23 -1.29
C TYR A 50 -16.48 1.69 -1.70
N ASP A 51 -15.43 2.41 -2.11
CA ASP A 51 -15.51 3.78 -2.66
C ASP A 51 -16.27 3.81 -3.99
N ALA A 52 -16.01 2.84 -4.88
CA ALA A 52 -16.75 2.70 -6.14
C ALA A 52 -18.24 2.43 -5.91
N MET A 53 -18.59 1.63 -4.89
CA MET A 53 -19.98 1.39 -4.51
C MET A 53 -20.63 2.60 -3.83
N ALA A 54 -19.90 3.34 -2.98
CA ALA A 54 -20.37 4.56 -2.34
C ALA A 54 -20.75 5.65 -3.35
N LYS A 55 -19.98 5.77 -4.45
CA LYS A 55 -20.26 6.70 -5.55
C LYS A 55 -21.51 6.34 -6.36
N LYS A 56 -21.90 5.06 -6.41
CA LYS A 56 -23.07 4.57 -7.17
C LYS A 56 -24.38 4.63 -6.38
N GLU A 57 -24.33 4.99 -5.11
CA GLU A 57 -25.51 4.99 -4.24
C GLU A 57 -26.35 6.26 -4.45
N MET A 58 -27.62 6.07 -4.80
CA MET A 58 -28.59 7.14 -5.10
C MET A 58 -29.11 7.86 -3.85
N ILE A 59 -28.95 7.28 -2.66
CA ILE A 59 -29.49 7.84 -1.41
C ILE A 59 -28.43 8.70 -0.72
N ASP A 60 -28.64 10.02 -0.68
CA ASP A 60 -27.68 11.00 -0.16
C ASP A 60 -27.20 10.70 1.28
N ALA A 61 -28.13 10.39 2.20
CA ALA A 61 -27.78 10.08 3.59
C ALA A 61 -26.96 8.78 3.77
N LYS A 62 -27.11 7.81 2.86
CA LYS A 62 -26.29 6.58 2.87
C LYS A 62 -24.94 6.79 2.21
N ARG A 63 -24.91 7.62 1.16
CA ARG A 63 -23.70 8.04 0.46
C ARG A 63 -22.74 8.77 1.39
N GLU A 64 -23.22 9.74 2.16
CA GLU A 64 -22.40 10.48 3.13
C GLU A 64 -21.78 9.56 4.19
N LYS A 65 -22.59 8.65 4.78
CA LYS A 65 -22.10 7.65 5.74
C LYS A 65 -21.08 6.69 5.12
N ALA A 66 -21.26 6.31 3.86
CA ALA A 66 -20.32 5.46 3.15
C ALA A 66 -18.99 6.19 2.89
N PHE A 67 -19.01 7.47 2.48
CA PHE A 67 -17.81 8.29 2.30
C PHE A 67 -17.06 8.52 3.62
N ALA A 68 -17.77 8.77 4.73
CA ALA A 68 -17.14 8.88 6.05
C ALA A 68 -16.40 7.58 6.42
N ARG A 69 -17.01 6.42 6.14
CA ARG A 69 -16.37 5.10 6.37
C ARG A 69 -15.17 4.86 5.45
N VAL A 70 -15.26 5.22 4.17
CA VAL A 70 -14.11 5.14 3.24
C VAL A 70 -12.95 5.98 3.74
N THR A 71 -13.23 7.20 4.20
CA THR A 71 -12.21 8.12 4.73
C THR A 71 -11.51 7.51 5.94
N LYS A 72 -12.28 6.98 6.89
CA LYS A 72 -11.73 6.26 8.04
C LYS A 72 -10.86 5.07 7.63
N PHE A 73 -11.32 4.24 6.68
CA PHE A 73 -10.52 3.11 6.21
C PHE A 73 -9.23 3.53 5.49
N ARG A 74 -9.21 4.69 4.84
CA ARG A 74 -7.97 5.25 4.25
C ARG A 74 -6.99 5.71 5.32
N GLU A 75 -7.47 6.37 6.36
CA GLU A 75 -6.65 6.73 7.52
C GLU A 75 -6.05 5.48 8.20
N ASP A 76 -6.89 4.46 8.42
CA ASP A 76 -6.44 3.17 8.97
C ASP A 76 -5.38 2.50 8.08
N TYR A 77 -5.58 2.51 6.75
CA TYR A 77 -4.61 1.97 5.78
C TYR A 77 -3.25 2.69 5.86
N ASP A 78 -3.26 4.01 5.93
CA ASP A 78 -2.03 4.80 6.04
C ASP A 78 -1.33 4.56 7.40
N ALA A 79 -2.10 4.43 8.48
CA ALA A 79 -1.57 4.09 9.80
C ALA A 79 -0.93 2.70 9.84
N PHE A 80 -1.56 1.69 9.21
CA PHE A 80 -1.01 0.34 9.12
C PHE A 80 0.28 0.32 8.28
N ASN A 81 0.31 1.02 7.15
CA ASN A 81 1.52 1.13 6.32
C ASN A 81 2.68 1.76 7.08
N ARG A 82 2.43 2.87 7.79
CA ARG A 82 3.45 3.54 8.61
C ARG A 82 3.98 2.62 9.70
N SER A 83 3.08 1.96 10.43
CA SER A 83 3.46 1.04 11.50
C SER A 83 4.27 -0.15 10.98
N PHE A 84 3.85 -0.75 9.86
CA PHE A 84 4.57 -1.85 9.23
C PHE A 84 5.95 -1.42 8.73
N ALA A 85 6.06 -0.25 8.09
CA ALA A 85 7.34 0.29 7.63
C ALA A 85 8.30 0.58 8.81
N GLN A 86 7.80 1.15 9.89
CA GLN A 86 8.59 1.39 11.11
C GLN A 86 9.09 0.07 11.70
N LEU A 87 8.22 -0.93 11.83
CA LEU A 87 8.57 -2.23 12.37
C LEU A 87 9.59 -2.97 11.51
N LYS A 88 9.43 -2.92 10.19
CA LYS A 88 10.41 -3.48 9.25
C LYS A 88 11.78 -2.80 9.39
N SER A 89 11.80 -1.47 9.43
CA SER A 89 13.06 -0.74 9.60
C SER A 89 13.76 -1.05 10.93
N ARG A 90 12.99 -1.29 12.00
CA ARG A 90 13.52 -1.73 13.31
C ARG A 90 14.14 -3.11 13.23
N GLU A 91 13.49 -4.05 12.54
CA GLU A 91 14.01 -5.41 12.36
C GLU A 91 15.28 -5.42 11.50
N GLU A 92 15.29 -4.67 10.39
CA GLU A 92 16.49 -4.49 9.57
C GLU A 92 17.65 -3.89 10.39
N GLN A 93 17.40 -2.86 11.21
CA GLN A 93 18.43 -2.29 12.09
C GLN A 93 18.96 -3.29 13.13
N LEU A 94 18.09 -4.13 13.69
CA LEU A 94 18.50 -5.20 14.61
C LEU A 94 19.33 -6.27 13.89
N SER A 95 18.95 -6.64 12.66
CA SER A 95 19.70 -7.56 11.81
C SER A 95 21.08 -6.99 11.42
N HIS A 96 21.14 -5.73 11.00
CA HIS A 96 22.39 -5.03 10.73
C HIS A 96 23.27 -4.90 11.99
N GLY A 97 22.66 -4.64 13.15
CA GLY A 97 23.33 -4.62 14.44
C GLY A 97 23.95 -5.98 14.77
N ARG A 98 23.19 -7.06 14.64
CA ARG A 98 23.65 -8.45 14.83
C ARG A 98 24.79 -8.82 13.88
N ASN A 99 24.66 -8.52 12.60
CA ASN A 99 25.73 -8.75 11.63
C ASN A 99 26.99 -7.96 12.00
N ARG A 100 26.85 -6.70 12.42
CA ARG A 100 27.98 -5.87 12.87
C ARG A 100 28.64 -6.45 14.13
N THR A 101 27.88 -6.85 15.15
CA THR A 101 28.46 -7.47 16.36
C THR A 101 29.14 -8.80 16.05
N GLN A 102 28.55 -9.65 15.20
CA GLN A 102 29.20 -10.89 14.75
C GLN A 102 30.53 -10.61 14.02
N LEU A 103 30.61 -9.56 13.20
CA LEU A 103 31.84 -9.17 12.51
C LEU A 103 32.90 -8.59 13.48
N LEU A 104 32.49 -7.90 14.54
CA LEU A 104 33.37 -7.34 15.56
C LEU A 104 33.89 -8.42 16.53
N GLU A 105 33.03 -9.35 16.92
CA GLU A 105 33.39 -10.53 17.73
C GLU A 105 34.42 -11.40 16.97
N ARG A 106 34.24 -11.55 15.64
CA ARG A 106 35.23 -12.19 14.77
C ARG A 106 36.58 -11.49 14.72
N ARG A 107 36.65 -10.16 14.96
CA ARG A 107 37.92 -9.43 15.08
C ARG A 107 38.58 -9.67 16.42
N GLN A 108 37.82 -9.72 17.52
CA GLN A 108 38.39 -10.01 18.84
C GLN A 108 38.98 -11.42 18.91
N SER A 109 38.34 -12.43 18.30
CA SER A 109 38.94 -13.78 18.17
C SER A 109 40.17 -13.85 17.26
N ARG A 110 40.46 -12.80 16.46
CA ARG A 110 41.66 -12.71 15.60
C ARG A 110 42.85 -12.06 16.29
N VAL A 111 42.70 -11.44 17.46
CA VAL A 111 43.80 -10.75 18.16
C VAL A 111 44.90 -11.74 18.62
N ASN A 112 44.58 -13.04 18.74
CA ASN A 112 45.54 -14.06 19.17
C ASN A 112 46.19 -14.87 18.04
N VAL A 113 46.03 -14.47 16.78
CA VAL A 113 46.67 -15.11 15.62
C VAL A 113 47.58 -14.09 14.95
N PRO A 114 48.91 -14.32 14.83
CA PRO A 114 49.82 -13.39 14.18
C PRO A 114 49.33 -13.07 12.77
N VAL A 115 49.06 -11.79 12.51
CA VAL A 115 48.71 -11.28 11.19
C VAL A 115 50.00 -11.19 10.39
N GLU A 116 50.39 -12.26 9.69
CA GLU A 116 51.42 -12.19 8.66
C GLU A 116 50.83 -11.55 7.38
N HIS A 117 51.57 -10.58 6.85
CA HIS A 117 51.18 -9.79 5.69
C HIS A 117 51.25 -10.64 4.39
N PRO A 118 50.25 -10.57 3.49
CA PRO A 118 50.17 -11.38 2.26
C PRO A 118 51.30 -11.21 1.24
N TYR A 119 52.23 -10.29 1.48
CA TYR A 119 53.35 -9.96 0.58
C TYR A 119 54.73 -10.20 1.20
N GLN A 120 54.82 -10.73 2.42
CA GLN A 120 56.09 -11.26 2.92
C GLN A 120 56.31 -12.63 2.29
N ALA A 121 56.97 -12.62 1.13
CA ALA A 121 57.54 -13.80 0.51
C ALA A 121 58.67 -14.33 1.40
N THR A 122 58.34 -15.08 2.45
CA THR A 122 59.31 -15.89 3.19
C THR A 122 59.32 -17.27 2.56
N SER A 123 60.31 -17.45 1.71
CA SER A 123 60.80 -18.71 1.15
C SER A 123 60.76 -19.88 2.14
N GLY A 124 60.08 -20.98 1.75
CA GLY A 124 60.61 -22.33 1.98
C GLY A 124 59.89 -23.33 2.90
N SER A 125 58.69 -23.08 3.43
CA SER A 125 57.99 -24.08 4.27
C SER A 125 56.69 -24.61 3.65
N PRO A 126 56.58 -25.92 3.32
CA PRO A 126 55.37 -26.54 2.78
C PRO A 126 54.11 -26.34 3.64
N TYR A 127 54.30 -26.18 4.96
CA TYR A 127 53.21 -25.95 5.92
C TYR A 127 52.56 -24.57 5.77
N LEU A 128 53.32 -23.53 5.43
CA LEU A 128 52.79 -22.18 5.22
C LEU A 128 51.94 -22.12 3.95
N GLN A 129 52.38 -22.77 2.87
CA GLN A 129 51.65 -22.79 1.60
C GLN A 129 50.29 -23.48 1.73
N GLN A 130 50.19 -24.55 2.52
CA GLN A 130 48.92 -25.20 2.81
C GLN A 130 47.98 -24.34 3.68
N ALA A 131 48.54 -23.56 4.62
CA ALA A 131 47.77 -22.60 5.42
C ALA A 131 47.24 -21.41 4.60
N HIS A 132 47.94 -20.99 3.54
CA HIS A 132 47.46 -19.99 2.59
C HIS A 132 46.32 -20.53 1.71
N ALA A 133 46.45 -21.75 1.19
CA ALA A 133 45.42 -22.39 0.36
C ALA A 133 44.10 -22.62 1.13
N MET A 134 44.18 -22.99 2.42
CA MET A 134 42.98 -23.09 3.27
C MET A 134 42.31 -21.73 3.50
N ARG A 135 43.10 -20.67 3.71
CA ARG A 135 42.57 -19.30 3.87
C ARG A 135 41.93 -18.77 2.59
N GLU A 136 42.49 -19.06 1.41
CA GLU A 136 41.88 -18.70 0.13
C GLU A 136 40.53 -19.37 -0.08
N ARG A 137 40.41 -20.66 0.27
CA ARG A 137 39.14 -21.38 0.19
C ARG A 137 38.10 -20.79 1.14
N ASP A 138 38.50 -20.50 2.37
CA ASP A 138 37.65 -19.81 3.35
C ASP A 138 37.19 -18.44 2.86
N PHE A 139 38.10 -17.67 2.25
CA PHE A 139 37.79 -16.36 1.69
C PHE A 139 36.83 -16.48 0.50
N ALA A 140 37.08 -17.42 -0.42
CA ALA A 140 36.24 -17.67 -1.58
C ALA A 140 34.83 -18.12 -1.19
N GLN A 141 34.70 -19.03 -0.22
CA GLN A 141 33.40 -19.48 0.28
C GLN A 141 32.61 -18.35 0.93
N ARG A 142 33.27 -17.52 1.75
CA ARG A 142 32.61 -16.37 2.40
C ARG A 142 32.18 -15.30 1.40
N THR A 143 33.03 -15.03 0.41
CA THR A 143 32.71 -14.09 -0.67
C THR A 143 31.54 -14.63 -1.49
N GLY A 144 31.50 -15.93 -1.75
CA GLY A 144 30.38 -16.59 -2.42
C GLY A 144 29.06 -16.39 -1.69
N MET A 145 29.03 -16.60 -0.37
CA MET A 145 27.82 -16.38 0.44
C MET A 145 27.38 -14.90 0.45
N GLN A 146 28.33 -13.96 0.54
CA GLN A 146 28.02 -12.53 0.56
C GLN A 146 27.52 -12.03 -0.80
N LEU A 147 28.09 -12.52 -1.90
CA LEU A 147 27.63 -12.22 -3.26
C LEU A 147 26.23 -12.79 -3.51
N ASP A 148 25.93 -13.98 -2.99
CA ASP A 148 24.61 -14.59 -3.11
C ASP A 148 23.54 -13.78 -2.35
N ASP A 149 23.86 -13.30 -1.15
CA ASP A 149 22.97 -12.42 -0.37
C ASP A 149 22.72 -11.09 -1.09
N MET A 150 23.76 -10.46 -1.66
CA MET A 150 23.62 -9.25 -2.47
C MET A 150 22.80 -9.48 -3.74
N LEU A 151 22.97 -10.64 -4.40
CA LEU A 151 22.16 -11.03 -5.55
C LEU A 151 20.70 -11.26 -5.17
N HIS A 152 20.45 -11.85 -4.00
CA HIS A 152 19.11 -12.05 -3.49
C HIS A 152 18.43 -10.71 -3.17
N GLN A 153 19.15 -9.80 -2.52
CA GLN A 153 18.69 -8.43 -2.26
C GLN A 153 18.43 -7.66 -3.57
N GLY A 154 19.31 -7.80 -4.57
CA GLY A 154 19.14 -7.21 -5.89
C GLY A 154 17.91 -7.75 -6.63
N LYS A 155 17.65 -9.07 -6.56
CA LYS A 155 16.43 -9.69 -7.10
C LYS A 155 15.18 -9.15 -6.40
N ALA A 156 15.19 -9.02 -5.08
CA ALA A 156 14.07 -8.47 -4.32
C ALA A 156 13.79 -7.00 -4.68
N ALA A 157 14.84 -6.20 -4.88
CA ALA A 157 14.69 -4.81 -5.35
C ALA A 157 14.09 -4.74 -6.76
N LEU A 158 14.54 -5.59 -7.69
CA LEU A 158 13.99 -5.68 -9.04
C LEU A 158 12.52 -6.12 -9.05
N ASP A 159 12.14 -7.09 -8.21
CA ASP A 159 10.75 -7.53 -8.10
C ASP A 159 9.84 -6.43 -7.56
N ASN A 160 10.32 -5.67 -6.57
CA ASN A 160 9.62 -4.48 -6.08
C ASN A 160 9.42 -3.42 -7.17
N LEU A 161 10.45 -3.14 -7.99
CA LEU A 161 10.34 -2.22 -9.12
C LEU A 161 9.35 -2.73 -10.19
N TYR A 162 9.35 -4.04 -10.45
CA TYR A 162 8.41 -4.66 -11.38
C TYR A 162 6.96 -4.57 -10.88
N GLN A 163 6.72 -4.83 -9.59
CA GLN A 163 5.41 -4.66 -8.97
C GLN A 163 4.97 -3.18 -8.95
N GLN A 164 5.87 -2.24 -8.65
CA GLN A 164 5.57 -0.80 -8.70
C GLN A 164 5.17 -0.33 -10.10
N LYS A 165 5.83 -0.84 -11.15
CA LYS A 165 5.45 -0.53 -12.55
C LYS A 165 4.03 -0.99 -12.88
N THR A 166 3.62 -2.14 -12.35
CA THR A 166 2.25 -2.65 -12.52
C THR A 166 1.23 -1.77 -11.80
N MET A 167 1.57 -1.30 -10.60
CA MET A 167 0.74 -0.34 -9.84
C MET A 167 0.58 0.98 -10.59
N LEU A 168 1.67 1.57 -11.10
CA LEU A 168 1.66 2.81 -11.88
C LEU A 168 0.79 2.69 -13.15
N LYS A 169 0.88 1.57 -13.89
CA LYS A 169 -0.02 1.31 -15.02
C LYS A 169 -1.49 1.25 -14.61
N SER A 170 -1.80 0.62 -13.47
CA SER A 170 -3.18 0.55 -12.96
C SER A 170 -3.71 1.93 -12.56
N THR A 171 -2.88 2.75 -11.93
CA THR A 171 -3.22 4.13 -11.54
C THR A 171 -3.42 5.01 -12.77
N GLN A 172 -2.56 4.88 -13.78
CA GLN A 172 -2.71 5.59 -15.05
C GLN A 172 -4.03 5.22 -15.73
N ARG A 173 -4.36 3.94 -15.82
CA ARG A 173 -5.65 3.49 -16.38
C ARG A 173 -6.83 4.07 -15.59
N LYS A 174 -6.80 3.96 -14.26
CA LYS A 174 -7.81 4.55 -13.38
C LYS A 174 -7.93 6.07 -13.52
N MET A 175 -6.82 6.79 -13.69
CA MET A 175 -6.82 8.24 -13.92
C MET A 175 -7.43 8.59 -15.27
N LEU A 176 -7.15 7.79 -16.31
CA LEU A 176 -7.73 7.98 -17.64
C LEU A 176 -9.24 7.69 -17.62
N ASP A 177 -9.66 6.64 -16.91
CA ASP A 177 -11.07 6.32 -16.68
C ASP A 177 -11.77 7.40 -15.83
N ALA A 178 -11.09 7.94 -14.82
CA ALA A 178 -11.58 9.06 -14.02
C ALA A 178 -11.72 10.33 -14.86
N ALA A 179 -10.76 10.65 -15.73
CA ALA A 179 -10.84 11.77 -16.65
C ALA A 179 -12.01 11.60 -17.64
N ASN A 180 -12.22 10.39 -18.15
CA ASN A 180 -13.32 10.07 -19.06
C ASN A 180 -14.69 10.17 -18.35
N THR A 181 -14.78 9.72 -17.09
CA THR A 181 -16.00 9.83 -16.29
C THR A 181 -16.27 11.24 -15.76
N LEU A 182 -15.23 12.06 -15.50
CA LEU A 182 -15.37 13.48 -15.18
C LEU A 182 -15.82 14.29 -16.41
N GLY A 183 -15.35 13.93 -17.61
CA GLY A 183 -15.87 14.47 -18.87
C GLY A 183 -17.36 14.17 -19.08
N LEU A 184 -17.76 12.92 -18.82
CA LEU A 184 -19.17 12.50 -18.84
C LEU A 184 -20.00 13.14 -17.71
N SER A 185 -19.41 13.34 -16.53
CA SER A 185 -20.04 14.02 -15.40
C SER A 185 -20.40 15.47 -15.73
N ARG A 186 -19.61 16.19 -16.54
CA ARG A 186 -19.98 17.54 -16.98
C ARG A 186 -21.27 17.53 -17.81
N ASN A 187 -21.47 16.54 -18.67
CA ASN A 187 -22.73 16.37 -19.41
C ASN A 187 -23.88 15.95 -18.50
N VAL A 188 -23.65 15.06 -17.53
CA VAL A 188 -24.68 14.68 -16.53
C VAL A 188 -25.05 15.87 -15.62
N ILE A 189 -24.08 16.68 -15.21
CA ILE A 189 -24.29 17.92 -14.43
C ILE A 189 -25.14 18.91 -15.24
N GLN A 190 -24.83 19.10 -16.52
CA GLN A 190 -25.63 19.95 -17.41
C GLN A 190 -27.05 19.40 -17.63
N LEU A 191 -27.22 18.08 -17.72
CA LEU A 191 -28.54 17.45 -17.82
C LEU A 191 -29.37 17.63 -16.53
N ILE A 192 -28.72 17.58 -15.36
CA ILE A 192 -29.37 17.85 -14.06
C ILE A 192 -29.80 19.32 -13.98
N GLU A 193 -28.94 20.25 -14.38
CA GLU A 193 -29.23 21.69 -14.36
C GLU A 193 -30.37 22.06 -15.34
N ARG A 194 -30.46 21.36 -16.48
CA ARG A 194 -31.57 21.52 -17.44
C ARG A 194 -32.90 21.06 -16.86
N ARG A 195 -32.93 19.91 -16.17
CA ARG A 195 -34.17 19.41 -15.52
C ARG A 195 -34.68 20.35 -14.44
N SER A 196 -33.78 20.96 -13.65
CA SER A 196 -34.17 21.97 -12.65
C SER A 196 -34.71 23.26 -13.29
N SER A 197 -34.18 23.64 -14.45
CA SER A 197 -34.67 24.80 -15.19
C SER A 197 -36.03 24.54 -15.84
N GLU A 198 -36.26 23.34 -16.38
CA GLU A 198 -37.55 22.91 -16.93
C GLU A 198 -38.65 22.86 -15.84
N ASP A 199 -38.32 22.41 -14.62
CA ASP A 199 -39.28 22.35 -13.50
C ASP A 199 -39.81 23.73 -13.09
N LYS A 200 -38.96 24.78 -13.16
CA LYS A 200 -39.39 26.17 -12.93
C LYS A 200 -40.44 26.62 -13.94
N TRP A 201 -40.29 26.25 -15.22
CA TRP A 201 -41.27 26.59 -16.26
C TRP A 201 -42.61 25.89 -16.03
N ILE A 202 -42.59 24.62 -15.60
CA ILE A 202 -43.82 23.87 -15.26
C ILE A 202 -44.53 24.51 -14.07
N PHE A 203 -43.78 24.97 -13.06
CA PHE A 203 -44.34 25.71 -11.91
C PHE A 203 -45.04 27.00 -12.35
N TYR A 204 -44.37 27.85 -13.14
CA TYR A 204 -44.98 29.10 -13.63
C TYR A 204 -46.18 28.87 -14.53
N ALA A 205 -46.14 27.84 -15.39
CA ALA A 205 -47.29 27.46 -16.20
C ALA A 205 -48.51 27.07 -15.32
N GLY A 206 -48.29 26.31 -14.26
CA GLY A 206 -49.33 25.96 -13.28
C GLY A 206 -49.94 27.20 -12.60
N VAL A 207 -49.11 28.15 -12.19
CA VAL A 207 -49.57 29.41 -11.58
C VAL A 207 -50.40 30.26 -12.56
N CYS A 208 -50.00 30.33 -13.82
CA CYS A 208 -50.77 31.07 -14.84
C CYS A 208 -52.14 30.41 -15.10
N VAL A 209 -52.20 29.08 -15.17
CA VAL A 209 -53.45 28.34 -15.39
C VAL A 209 -54.42 28.54 -14.21
N THR A 210 -53.94 28.50 -12.97
CA THR A 210 -54.80 28.73 -11.80
C THR A 210 -55.32 30.16 -11.74
N LEU A 211 -54.49 31.15 -12.08
CA LEU A 211 -54.93 32.55 -12.17
C LEU A 211 -55.97 32.76 -13.28
N LEU A 212 -55.78 32.14 -14.45
CA LEU A 212 -56.77 32.19 -15.54
C LEU A 212 -58.11 31.54 -15.13
N ALA A 213 -58.07 30.42 -14.41
CA ALA A 213 -59.29 29.79 -13.90
C ALA A 213 -60.03 30.68 -12.90
N LEU A 214 -59.30 31.32 -11.97
CA LEU A 214 -59.89 32.27 -11.02
C LEU A 214 -60.50 33.49 -11.75
N TRP A 215 -59.76 34.04 -12.72
CA TRP A 215 -60.26 35.14 -13.54
C TRP A 215 -61.52 34.77 -14.31
N ALA A 216 -61.55 33.60 -14.93
CA ALA A 216 -62.71 33.10 -15.67
C ALA A 216 -63.93 32.90 -14.76
N ILE A 217 -63.73 32.36 -13.55
CA ILE A 217 -64.81 32.21 -12.56
C ILE A 217 -65.37 33.58 -12.18
N VAL A 218 -64.52 34.55 -11.86
CA VAL A 218 -64.97 35.90 -11.49
C VAL A 218 -65.71 36.56 -12.65
N HIS A 219 -65.21 36.45 -13.89
CA HIS A 219 -65.82 37.07 -15.06
C HIS A 219 -67.14 36.42 -15.50
N TYR A 220 -67.31 35.12 -15.32
CA TYR A 220 -68.55 34.43 -15.68
C TYR A 220 -69.60 34.41 -14.55
N LEU A 221 -69.19 34.61 -13.29
CA LEU A 221 -70.10 34.63 -12.14
C LEU A 221 -70.52 36.05 -11.72
N THR A 222 -69.84 37.09 -12.21
CA THR A 222 -70.15 38.52 -11.97
C THR A 222 -70.65 39.17 -13.25
#